data_AF-A0AA92W9N7-F1
#
_entry.id   AF-A0AA92W9N7-F1
#
_cell.length_a   1.000
_cell.length_b   1.000
_cell.length_c   1.000
_cell.angle_alpha   90.00
_cell.angle_beta   90.00
_cell.angle_gamma   90.00
#
_symmetry.space_group_name_H-M   'P 1'
#
loop_
_entity.id
_entity.type
_entity.pdbx_description
1 polymer ?
#
loop_
_entity_poly.entity_id
_entity_poly.type
_entity_poly.pdbx_seq_one_letter_code
_entity_poly.pdbx_strand_id
1 'polypeptide(L)'
;MNTGLDQYMDIFKDAVEDSAAKLTKSFEKILIEVIILFMVIPRKINFTQMGRYGSHVEQTYRNAFGLKKSKSIDWLKLNVSLAKRFFGKQGRWAIAIDPSYISKAGKKTPHIGRFWSGCAQSVKHGLEIMGIGLIDIDAKDCMMLKAHQSLSNKELSLRNKTMVDFYI
;
A
#
# COMPACT_ATOMS: atom_id res chain seq x y z
N MET A 1 19.61 0.57 -25.58
CA MET A 1 19.56 1.63 -24.55
C MET A 1 18.35 1.30 -23.69
N ASN A 2 18.53 0.80 -22.46
CA ASN A 2 17.38 0.51 -21.58
C ASN A 2 16.67 1.84 -21.30
N THR A 3 15.37 1.86 -21.54
CA THR A 3 14.53 3.03 -21.22
C THR A 3 14.46 3.20 -19.70
N GLY A 4 14.06 4.39 -19.22
CA GLY A 4 13.83 4.60 -17.78
C GLY A 4 12.78 3.64 -17.20
N LEU A 5 11.84 3.19 -18.03
CA LEU A 5 10.87 2.16 -17.66
C LEU A 5 11.55 0.79 -17.48
N ASP A 6 12.47 0.41 -18.37
CA ASP A 6 13.20 -0.87 -18.24
C ASP A 6 14.00 -0.92 -16.93
N GLN A 7 14.71 0.17 -16.60
CA GLN A 7 15.44 0.27 -15.34
C GLN A 7 14.51 0.17 -14.12
N TYR A 8 13.36 0.86 -14.15
CA TYR A 8 12.36 0.76 -13.09
C TYR A 8 11.86 -0.69 -12.91
N MET A 9 11.59 -1.36 -14.04
CA MET A 9 11.08 -2.72 -14.04
C MET A 9 12.08 -3.72 -13.48
N ASP A 10 13.36 -3.57 -13.78
CA ASP A 10 14.41 -4.43 -13.25
C ASP A 10 14.56 -4.24 -11.73
N ILE A 11 14.59 -3.00 -11.24
CA ILE A 11 14.62 -2.71 -9.80
C ILE A 11 13.42 -3.33 -9.08
N PHE A 12 12.22 -3.22 -9.68
CA PHE A 12 11.00 -3.74 -9.09
C PHE A 12 11.00 -5.27 -9.04
N LYS A 13 11.39 -5.95 -10.12
CA LYS A 13 11.48 -7.42 -10.18
C LYS A 13 12.40 -7.97 -9.11
N ASP A 14 13.61 -7.43 -9.03
CA ASP A 14 14.56 -7.87 -8.02
C ASP A 14 14.02 -7.65 -6.59
N ALA A 15 13.32 -6.53 -6.35
CA ALA A 15 12.69 -6.26 -5.05
C ALA A 15 11.56 -7.24 -4.73
N VAL A 16 10.81 -7.70 -5.75
CA VAL A 16 9.81 -8.76 -5.61
C VAL A 16 10.48 -10.09 -5.27
N GLU A 17 11.59 -10.44 -5.91
CA GLU A 17 12.36 -11.67 -5.61
C GLU A 17 12.87 -11.67 -4.16
N ASP A 18 13.37 -10.53 -3.69
CA ASP A 18 13.83 -10.35 -2.31
C ASP A 18 12.69 -10.40 -1.26
N SER A 19 11.43 -10.19 -1.67
CA SER A 19 10.29 -10.06 -0.76
C SER A 19 9.85 -11.37 -0.08
N ALA A 20 10.58 -12.47 -0.28
CA ALA A 20 10.39 -13.81 0.29
C ALA A 20 9.06 -14.51 -0.03
N ALA A 21 8.12 -13.84 -0.69
CA ALA A 21 6.88 -14.44 -1.16
C ALA A 21 7.16 -15.16 -2.49
N LYS A 22 7.03 -16.50 -2.52
CA LYS A 22 6.95 -17.26 -3.78
C LYS A 22 5.64 -16.90 -4.49
N LEU A 23 5.64 -15.79 -5.20
CA LEU A 23 4.53 -15.39 -6.07
C LEU A 23 4.48 -16.35 -7.26
N THR A 24 3.28 -16.60 -7.78
CA THR A 24 3.16 -17.31 -9.05
C THR A 24 3.63 -16.40 -10.17
N LYS A 25 4.28 -16.96 -11.19
CA LYS A 25 4.69 -16.21 -12.40
C LYS A 25 3.53 -15.42 -13.03
N SER A 26 2.31 -15.96 -12.94
CA SER A 26 1.10 -15.27 -13.43
C SER A 26 0.76 -14.03 -12.61
N PHE A 27 0.87 -14.10 -11.28
CA PHE A 27 0.59 -12.96 -10.41
C PHE A 27 1.67 -11.90 -10.51
N GLU A 28 2.94 -12.29 -10.62
CA GLU A 28 4.06 -11.38 -10.83
C GLU A 28 3.89 -10.53 -12.09
N LYS A 29 3.49 -11.15 -13.21
CA LYS A 29 3.16 -10.43 -14.45
C LYS A 29 2.04 -9.41 -14.26
N ILE A 30 0.95 -9.80 -13.59
CA ILE A 30 -0.18 -8.90 -13.31
C ILE A 30 0.27 -7.76 -12.38
N LEU A 31 1.10 -8.05 -11.38
CA LEU A 31 1.60 -7.06 -10.44
C LEU A 31 2.44 -5.99 -11.14
N ILE A 32 3.38 -6.42 -11.99
CA ILE A 32 4.19 -5.53 -12.83
C ILE A 32 3.31 -4.60 -13.65
N GLU A 33 2.32 -5.17 -14.34
CA GLU A 33 1.40 -4.39 -15.15
C GLU A 33 0.60 -3.38 -14.31
N VAL A 34 0.10 -3.80 -13.15
CA VAL A 34 -0.66 -2.95 -12.24
C VAL A 34 0.17 -1.76 -11.75
N ILE A 35 1.44 -1.98 -11.46
CA ILE A 35 2.35 -0.89 -11.06
C ILE A 35 2.55 0.11 -12.19
N ILE A 36 2.68 -0.34 -13.44
CA ILE A 36 2.72 0.56 -14.61
C ILE A 36 1.40 1.31 -14.75
N LEU A 37 0.26 0.64 -14.59
CA LEU A 37 -1.06 1.27 -14.64
C LEU A 37 -1.24 2.33 -13.55
N PHE A 38 -0.63 2.15 -12.37
CA PHE A 38 -0.59 3.17 -11.31
C PHE A 38 0.16 4.44 -11.74
N MET A 39 1.16 4.33 -12.61
CA MET A 39 1.89 5.49 -13.14
C MET A 39 1.16 6.17 -14.29
N VAL A 40 0.47 5.39 -15.13
CA VAL A 40 -0.17 5.89 -16.36
C VAL A 40 -1.56 6.46 -16.11
N ILE A 41 -2.36 5.83 -15.24
CA ILE A 41 -3.75 6.25 -15.00
C ILE A 41 -3.76 7.36 -13.96
N PRO A 42 -4.18 8.59 -14.31
CA PRO A 42 -4.20 9.67 -13.34
C PRO A 42 -5.36 9.51 -12.34
N ARG A 43 -5.17 10.06 -11.13
CA ARG A 43 -6.17 10.17 -10.07
C ARG A 43 -6.55 8.80 -9.45
N LYS A 44 -7.80 8.65 -9.02
CA LYS A 44 -8.29 7.43 -8.37
C LYS A 44 -8.42 6.32 -9.40
N ILE A 45 -7.78 5.19 -9.12
CA ILE A 45 -7.75 4.01 -9.98
C ILE A 45 -8.71 2.95 -9.43
N ASN A 46 -9.43 2.28 -10.32
CA ASN A 46 -10.25 1.11 -10.03
C ASN A 46 -10.01 0.01 -11.07
N PHE A 47 -10.48 -1.20 -10.78
CA PHE A 47 -10.26 -2.36 -11.67
C PHE A 47 -10.89 -2.18 -13.05
N THR A 48 -11.99 -1.43 -13.19
CA THR A 48 -12.59 -1.15 -14.49
C THR A 48 -11.67 -0.29 -15.36
N GLN A 49 -11.00 0.70 -14.76
CA GLN A 49 -9.97 1.48 -15.45
C GLN A 49 -8.76 0.61 -15.81
N MET A 50 -8.31 -0.27 -14.91
CA MET A 50 -7.25 -1.23 -15.23
C MET A 50 -7.65 -2.11 -16.42
N GLY A 51 -8.89 -2.60 -16.47
CA GLY A 51 -9.43 -3.36 -17.59
C GLY A 51 -9.54 -2.59 -18.91
N ARG A 52 -9.53 -1.25 -18.87
CA ARG A 52 -9.60 -0.38 -20.05
C ARG A 52 -8.23 -0.01 -20.59
N TYR A 53 -7.25 0.21 -19.71
CA TYR A 53 -5.91 0.69 -20.07
C TYR A 53 -4.85 -0.42 -20.06
N GLY A 54 -5.14 -1.54 -19.40
CA GLY A 54 -4.28 -2.70 -19.37
C GLY A 54 -4.61 -3.72 -20.46
N SER A 55 -3.89 -4.83 -20.42
CA SER A 55 -3.93 -5.95 -21.35
C SER A 55 -4.93 -7.04 -20.97
N HIS A 56 -5.55 -6.95 -19.80
CA HIS A 56 -6.49 -7.94 -19.28
C HIS A 56 -7.87 -7.34 -19.01
N VAL A 57 -8.88 -8.20 -18.90
CA VAL A 57 -10.22 -7.77 -18.47
C VAL A 57 -10.23 -7.41 -16.98
N GLU A 58 -11.16 -6.55 -16.59
CA GLU A 58 -11.37 -6.10 -15.20
C GLU A 58 -11.34 -7.24 -14.18
N GLN A 59 -12.02 -8.35 -14.50
CA GLN A 59 -12.13 -9.52 -13.62
C GLN A 59 -10.77 -10.16 -13.31
N THR A 60 -9.82 -10.11 -14.25
CA THR A 60 -8.47 -10.66 -14.05
C THR A 60 -7.74 -9.90 -12.95
N TYR A 61 -7.76 -8.56 -12.98
CA TYR A 61 -7.15 -7.73 -11.93
C TYR A 61 -7.84 -7.97 -10.59
N ARG A 62 -9.18 -7.99 -10.57
CA ARG A 62 -9.96 -8.26 -9.36
C ARG A 62 -9.59 -9.60 -8.72
N ASN A 63 -9.47 -10.66 -9.53
CA ASN A 63 -9.10 -11.99 -9.05
C ASN A 63 -7.66 -12.03 -8.52
N ALA A 64 -6.73 -11.33 -9.17
CA ALA A 64 -5.33 -11.27 -8.74
C ALA A 64 -5.18 -10.66 -7.34
N PHE A 65 -5.93 -9.59 -7.02
CA PHE A 65 -5.90 -8.96 -5.69
C PHE A 65 -6.92 -9.55 -4.69
N GLY A 66 -7.78 -10.46 -5.13
CA GLY A 66 -8.70 -11.22 -4.29
C GLY A 66 -8.09 -12.50 -3.68
N LEU A 67 -6.79 -12.75 -3.89
CA LEU A 67 -6.10 -13.94 -3.40
C LEU A 67 -6.04 -13.99 -1.86
N LYS A 68 -6.01 -15.21 -1.30
CA LYS A 68 -5.75 -15.42 0.14
C LYS A 68 -4.40 -14.78 0.52
N LYS A 69 -4.28 -14.31 1.77
CA LYS A 69 -3.04 -13.67 2.29
C LYS A 69 -1.75 -14.47 2.04
N SER A 70 -1.84 -15.82 2.03
CA SER A 70 -0.70 -16.70 1.75
C SER A 70 -0.23 -16.70 0.29
N LYS A 71 -1.05 -16.16 -0.63
CA LYS A 71 -0.78 -16.02 -2.06
C LYS A 71 -0.69 -14.55 -2.50
N SER A 72 -0.88 -13.60 -1.57
CA SER A 72 -0.72 -12.18 -1.83
C SER A 72 0.72 -11.75 -1.60
N ILE A 73 1.14 -10.67 -2.26
CA ILE A 73 2.43 -10.04 -1.99
C ILE A 73 2.52 -9.52 -0.55
N ASP A 74 3.69 -9.66 0.05
CA ASP A 74 4.04 -8.99 1.30
C ASP A 74 4.52 -7.57 0.98
N TRP A 75 3.56 -6.63 0.94
CA TRP A 75 3.81 -5.23 0.63
C TRP A 75 4.85 -4.58 1.56
N LEU A 76 4.90 -4.99 2.83
CA LEU A 76 5.86 -4.43 3.78
C LEU A 76 7.28 -4.87 3.41
N LYS A 77 7.49 -6.16 3.15
CA LYS A 77 8.80 -6.67 2.73
C LYS A 77 9.25 -6.09 1.40
N LEU A 78 8.34 -5.99 0.43
CA LEU A 78 8.61 -5.35 -0.87
C LEU A 78 9.11 -3.92 -0.67
N ASN A 79 8.35 -3.09 0.07
CA ASN A 79 8.70 -1.69 0.28
C ASN A 79 9.97 -1.53 1.12
N VAL A 80 10.24 -2.45 2.06
CA VAL A 80 11.52 -2.47 2.79
C VAL A 80 12.69 -2.83 1.85
N SER A 81 12.51 -3.77 0.93
CA SER A 81 13.54 -4.09 -0.08
C SER A 81 13.83 -2.89 -0.96
N LEU A 82 12.79 -2.22 -1.47
CA LEU A 82 12.91 -0.99 -2.25
C LEU A 82 13.61 0.13 -1.45
N ALA A 83 13.23 0.31 -0.18
CA ALA A 83 13.83 1.36 0.65
C ALA A 83 15.31 1.12 0.94
N LYS A 84 15.71 -0.13 1.21
CA LYS A 84 17.12 -0.51 1.38
C LYS A 84 17.94 -0.34 0.10
N ARG A 85 17.33 -0.53 -1.07
CA ARG A 85 17.99 -0.28 -2.36
C ARG A 85 18.19 1.22 -2.59
N PHE A 86 17.21 2.03 -2.23
CA PHE A 86 17.25 3.48 -2.42
C PHE A 86 18.17 4.20 -1.41
N PHE A 87 18.04 3.90 -0.11
CA PHE A 87 18.85 4.51 0.95
C PHE A 87 20.20 3.84 1.20
N GLY A 88 20.43 2.65 0.64
CA GLY A 88 21.60 1.83 0.91
C GLY A 88 21.49 1.01 2.20
N LYS A 89 22.61 0.51 2.73
CA LYS A 89 22.64 -0.42 3.88
C LYS A 89 23.20 0.18 5.18
N GLN A 90 23.65 1.43 5.17
CA GLN A 90 24.43 2.03 6.26
C GLN A 90 23.87 3.39 6.73
N GLY A 91 22.59 3.64 6.51
CA GLY A 91 21.93 4.88 6.93
C GLY A 91 21.44 4.82 8.39
N ARG A 92 21.33 5.99 9.02
CA ARG A 92 20.63 6.12 10.30
C ARG A 92 19.14 6.20 10.04
N TRP A 93 18.43 5.12 10.37
CA TRP A 93 17.01 5.00 10.10
C TRP A 93 16.13 5.27 11.32
N ALA A 94 14.96 5.86 11.05
CA ALA A 94 13.87 5.99 12.00
C ALA A 94 12.57 5.49 11.37
N ILE A 95 11.64 5.01 12.20
CA ILE A 95 10.29 4.65 11.76
C ILE A 95 9.34 5.77 12.14
N ALA A 96 8.67 6.35 11.15
CA ALA A 96 7.56 7.25 11.36
C ALA A 96 6.24 6.48 11.35
N ILE A 97 5.40 6.74 12.34
CA ILE A 97 4.04 6.19 12.42
C ILE A 97 3.10 7.36 12.60
N ASP A 98 2.17 7.54 11.65
CA ASP A 98 1.20 8.62 11.72
C ASP A 98 -0.16 8.17 11.14
N PRO A 99 -1.26 8.26 11.91
CA PRO A 99 -2.60 8.03 11.40
C PRO A 99 -3.08 9.20 10.52
N SER A 100 -3.67 8.87 9.38
CA SER A 100 -4.16 9.81 8.40
C SER A 100 -5.61 9.51 8.01
N TYR A 101 -6.44 10.55 8.01
CA TYR A 101 -7.84 10.47 7.60
C TYR A 101 -7.99 10.45 6.07
N ILE A 102 -8.84 9.55 5.58
CA ILE A 102 -9.25 9.47 4.17
C ILE A 102 -10.77 9.66 4.08
N SER A 103 -11.19 10.69 3.35
CA SER A 103 -12.61 10.91 3.06
C SER A 103 -13.19 9.77 2.22
N LYS A 104 -14.28 9.19 2.72
CA LYS A 104 -14.98 8.09 2.04
C LYS A 104 -16.49 8.23 2.21
N ALA A 105 -17.20 8.22 1.09
CA ALA A 105 -18.66 8.19 1.07
C ALA A 105 -19.21 6.75 1.17
N GLY A 106 -20.49 6.65 1.55
CA GLY A 106 -21.21 5.39 1.64
C GLY A 106 -20.94 4.63 2.94
N LYS A 107 -21.36 3.37 2.98
CA LYS A 107 -21.33 2.49 4.18
C LYS A 107 -20.80 1.08 3.91
N LYS A 108 -20.40 0.79 2.67
CA LYS A 108 -20.05 -0.58 2.22
C LYS A 108 -18.55 -0.88 2.31
N THR A 109 -17.71 0.14 2.49
CA THR A 109 -16.27 -0.07 2.66
C THR A 109 -16.00 -0.63 4.05
N PRO A 110 -15.23 -1.72 4.18
CA PRO A 110 -14.83 -2.26 5.48
C PRO A 110 -14.19 -1.20 6.36
N HIS A 111 -14.43 -1.31 7.67
CA HIS A 111 -13.86 -0.43 8.70
C HIS A 111 -14.20 1.07 8.54
N ILE A 112 -15.25 1.39 7.78
CA ILE A 112 -15.73 2.76 7.70
C ILE A 112 -16.27 3.22 9.05
N GLY A 113 -15.88 4.44 9.45
CA GLY A 113 -16.13 4.94 10.78
C GLY A 113 -16.05 6.46 10.84
N ARG A 114 -15.83 6.98 12.04
CA ARG A 114 -15.66 8.41 12.31
C ARG A 114 -14.28 8.62 12.91
N PHE A 115 -13.43 9.35 12.20
CA PHE A 115 -12.03 9.57 12.57
C PHE A 115 -11.69 11.07 12.53
N TRP A 116 -10.65 11.49 13.26
CA TRP A 116 -10.22 12.88 13.30
C TRP A 116 -9.61 13.31 11.96
N SER A 117 -10.11 14.38 11.37
CA SER A 117 -9.53 15.00 10.17
C SER A 117 -8.75 16.24 10.57
N GLY A 118 -7.42 16.18 10.51
CA GLY A 118 -6.56 17.32 10.79
C GLY A 118 -6.88 18.54 9.91
N CYS A 119 -7.12 18.35 8.61
CA CYS A 119 -7.46 19.46 7.71
C CYS A 119 -8.79 20.15 8.07
N ALA A 120 -9.73 19.41 8.65
CA ALA A 120 -11.04 19.93 9.00
C ALA A 120 -11.21 20.24 10.50
N GLN A 121 -10.18 19.99 11.30
CA GLN A 121 -10.18 20.16 12.76
C GLN A 121 -11.43 19.54 13.42
N SER A 122 -11.87 18.38 12.91
CA SER A 122 -13.12 17.76 13.35
C SER A 122 -13.16 16.26 13.02
N VAL A 123 -13.97 15.54 13.79
CA VAL A 123 -14.23 14.12 13.56
C VAL A 123 -15.22 13.92 12.41
N LYS A 124 -14.75 13.27 11.33
CA LYS A 124 -15.50 13.08 10.08
C LYS A 124 -15.73 11.62 9.75
N HIS A 125 -16.83 11.36 9.04
CA HIS A 125 -17.11 10.05 8.44
C HIS A 125 -16.05 9.72 7.37
N GLY A 126 -15.46 8.54 7.42
CA GLY A 126 -14.44 8.12 6.46
C GLY A 126 -13.64 6.92 6.93
N LEU A 127 -12.41 6.83 6.46
CA LEU A 127 -11.42 5.84 6.86
C LEU A 127 -10.27 6.52 7.58
N GLU A 128 -9.51 5.74 8.33
CA GLU A 128 -8.20 6.11 8.81
C GLU A 128 -7.20 5.04 8.37
N ILE A 129 -6.01 5.49 7.98
CA ILE A 129 -4.87 4.61 7.72
C ILE A 129 -3.73 5.03 8.64
N MET A 130 -3.13 4.07 9.32
CA MET A 130 -1.85 4.25 9.98
C MET A 130 -0.74 4.10 8.93
N GLY A 131 -0.14 5.23 8.56
CA GLY A 131 1.04 5.25 7.71
C GLY A 131 2.27 4.84 8.51
N ILE A 132 3.08 3.95 7.93
CA ILE A 132 4.38 3.54 8.47
C ILE A 132 5.42 3.88 7.40
N GLY A 133 6.34 4.78 7.73
CA GLY A 133 7.41 5.24 6.86
C GLY A 133 8.79 4.93 7.44
N LEU A 134 9.75 4.65 6.57
CA LEU A 134 11.17 4.59 6.89
C LEU A 134 11.81 5.93 6.54
N ILE A 135 12.30 6.64 7.56
CA ILE A 135 13.06 7.86 7.40
C ILE A 135 14.54 7.51 7.39
N ASP A 136 15.26 7.97 6.39
CA ASP A 136 16.72 8.03 6.42
C ASP A 136 17.16 9.45 6.80
N ILE A 137 17.81 9.55 7.96
CA ILE A 137 18.20 10.85 8.55
C ILE A 137 19.28 11.53 7.71
N ASP A 138 20.16 10.74 7.10
CA ASP A 138 21.31 11.25 6.36
C ASP A 138 20.87 11.74 4.97
N ALA A 139 19.99 10.98 4.30
CA ALA A 139 19.36 11.38 3.05
C ALA A 139 18.28 12.47 3.22
N LYS A 140 17.77 12.67 4.44
CA LYS A 140 16.66 13.58 4.79
C LYS A 140 15.39 13.27 3.99
N ASP A 141 15.11 11.99 3.78
CA ASP A 141 14.00 11.52 2.96
C ASP A 141 13.26 10.35 3.64
N CYS A 142 12.03 10.11 3.20
CA CYS A 142 11.13 9.12 3.79
C CYS A 142 10.47 8.25 2.73
N MET A 143 10.52 6.94 2.91
CA MET A 143 9.81 5.98 2.07
C MET A 143 8.67 5.31 2.84
N MET A 144 7.47 5.34 2.26
CA MET A 144 6.31 4.66 2.84
C MET A 144 6.47 3.15 2.75
N LEU A 145 6.49 2.50 3.90
CA LEU A 145 6.60 1.04 4.02
C LEU A 145 5.23 0.36 3.99
N LYS A 146 4.25 0.94 4.68
CA LYS A 146 2.92 0.34 4.79
C LYS A 146 1.86 1.38 5.13
N ALA A 147 0.66 1.16 4.63
CA ALA A 147 -0.55 1.81 5.13
C ALA A 147 -1.44 0.72 5.75
N HIS A 148 -1.63 0.77 7.06
CA HIS A 148 -2.51 -0.17 7.76
C HIS A 148 -3.84 0.50 8.04
N GLN A 149 -4.94 -0.02 7.46
CA GLN A 149 -6.26 0.54 7.71
C GLN A 149 -6.67 0.31 9.17
N SER A 150 -7.05 1.39 9.85
CA SER A 150 -7.58 1.32 11.21
C SER A 150 -8.96 0.67 11.22
N LEU A 151 -9.25 -0.08 12.28
CA LEU A 151 -10.57 -0.66 12.49
C LEU A 151 -11.58 0.42 12.92
N SER A 152 -12.85 0.21 12.61
CA SER A 152 -13.91 1.09 13.12
C SER A 152 -14.11 0.88 14.62
N ASN A 153 -14.57 1.90 15.35
CA ASN A 153 -14.90 1.78 16.78
C ASN A 153 -15.85 0.59 17.08
N LYS A 154 -16.79 0.32 16.17
CA LYS A 154 -17.71 -0.83 16.30
C LYS A 154 -16.97 -2.17 16.26
N GLU A 155 -15.98 -2.31 15.41
CA GLU A 155 -15.21 -3.55 15.31
C GLU A 155 -14.19 -3.69 16.44
N LEU A 156 -13.62 -2.58 16.91
CA LEU A 156 -12.75 -2.56 18.07
C LEU A 156 -13.50 -2.96 19.34
N SER A 157 -14.71 -2.43 19.55
CA SER A 157 -15.55 -2.82 20.68
C SER A 157 -15.90 -4.32 20.64
N LEU A 158 -16.16 -4.89 19.46
CA LEU A 158 -16.39 -6.33 19.29
C LEU A 158 -15.15 -7.18 19.64
N ARG A 159 -13.95 -6.59 19.58
CA ARG A 159 -12.68 -7.24 19.91
C ARG A 159 -12.19 -6.91 21.33
N ASN A 160 -12.98 -6.20 22.14
CA ASN A 160 -12.58 -5.67 23.44
C ASN A 160 -11.25 -4.89 23.38
N LYS A 161 -11.09 -4.06 22.34
CA LYS A 161 -9.92 -3.20 22.15
C LYS A 161 -10.33 -1.74 22.03
N THR A 162 -9.46 -0.84 22.47
CA THR A 162 -9.54 0.59 22.17
C THR A 162 -8.73 0.93 20.91
N MET A 163 -8.83 2.18 20.42
CA MET A 163 -7.93 2.67 19.37
C MET A 163 -6.46 2.67 19.82
N VAL A 164 -6.20 2.93 21.10
CA VAL A 164 -4.84 2.89 21.66
C VAL A 164 -4.28 1.48 21.62
N ASP A 165 -5.07 0.47 22.00
CA ASP A 165 -4.70 -0.96 21.92
C ASP A 165 -4.57 -1.49 20.48
N PHE A 166 -5.00 -0.71 19.49
CA PHE A 166 -4.83 -1.02 18.09
C PHE A 166 -3.54 -0.44 17.52
N TYR A 167 -3.09 0.71 18.03
CA TYR A 167 -1.86 1.36 17.59
C TYR A 167 -0.60 0.76 18.22
N ILE A 168 -0.71 0.13 19.39
CA ILE A 168 0.37 -0.55 20.13
C ILE A 168 0.34 -2.06 19.82
#